data_AF-A0A8E0V479-F1
#
_entry.id   AF-A0A8E0V479-F1
#
_cell.length_a   1.000
_cell.length_b   1.000
_cell.length_c   1.000
_cell.angle_alpha   90.00
_cell.angle_beta   90.00
_cell.angle_gamma   90.00
#
_symmetry.space_group_name_H-M   'P 1'
#
loop_
_entity.id
_entity.type
_entity.pdbx_description
1 polymer ?
#
loop_
_entity_poly.entity_id
_entity_poly.type
_entity_poly.pdbx_seq_one_letter_code
_entity_poly.pdbx_strand_id
1 'polypeptide(L)'
;MTLRSGNVDYLGFIRANKTVVEDCVINGETCYWGYKSAEFKNTTFNAPSGRYALWTYSSPVMTFDGCTFNADGRVINVYTDYGAGKNDITVNFNNCTVNSSSGKTALNINDSNMGSYKYILNISNISDSQVTAERDTTTCTQLFGFGGKFNELVKNSNSGRTEVNIDGKRVWENGKMQTHDYTDGEKKQNFTKDEGDWTDKVDHYEREVTKTCNYCGYKTTITEKGYKLEYDLNGGDPAEGADDETYKEKIVPENEKVELAPAPTMPGYFFHYWDGTEGNFYGDPATIKMTANTKLTAQWGEEPPEVPDTPEGPGCCGEVTAVIIAAGTTVVGYYAGTELFRNCYGLPYWPRNRSELALMLWEDADRPMPESTLLYPDIGQEEQDMDLQHAARWAMENELIPDLNWDDSRTEEEMKFYPTYAVSRARALYAWRKAQKLKQDA
;
A
#
# COMPACT_ATOMS: atom_id res chain seq x y z
N MET A 1 -14.11 32.11 33.81
CA MET A 1 -15.41 32.13 34.57
C MET A 1 -16.22 30.88 34.19
N THR A 2 -17.17 30.40 35.02
CA THR A 2 -18.08 29.30 34.63
C THR A 2 -19.51 29.80 34.48
N LEU A 3 -20.09 29.64 33.29
CA LEU A 3 -21.50 29.87 32.98
C LEU A 3 -22.25 28.54 33.01
N ARG A 4 -23.45 28.52 33.58
CA ARG A 4 -24.28 27.31 33.65
C ARG A 4 -25.67 27.60 33.13
N SER A 5 -26.08 26.86 32.11
CA SER A 5 -27.44 26.89 31.61
C SER A 5 -28.35 26.08 32.53
N GLY A 6 -29.61 26.53 32.66
CA GLY A 6 -30.64 25.82 33.40
C GLY A 6 -31.22 24.65 32.59
N ASN A 7 -32.31 24.07 33.09
CA ASN A 7 -32.95 22.89 32.47
C ASN A 7 -33.95 23.24 31.35
N VAL A 8 -34.13 24.53 31.04
CA VAL A 8 -35.09 25.00 30.02
C VAL A 8 -34.35 25.19 28.69
N ASP A 9 -35.02 24.92 27.59
CA ASP A 9 -34.48 25.14 26.25
C ASP A 9 -34.36 26.64 25.94
N TYR A 10 -33.52 27.00 24.96
CA TYR A 10 -33.34 28.39 24.51
C TYR A 10 -32.85 29.35 25.60
N LEU A 11 -31.83 28.96 26.36
CA LEU A 11 -31.20 29.85 27.36
C LEU A 11 -29.92 30.50 26.83
N GLY A 12 -29.62 31.69 27.35
CA GLY A 12 -28.43 32.47 27.00
C GLY A 12 -28.60 33.97 27.27
N PHE A 13 -27.69 34.78 26.76
CA PHE A 13 -27.78 36.23 26.78
C PHE A 13 -28.68 36.76 25.66
N ILE A 14 -29.92 37.07 26.03
CA ILE A 14 -30.88 37.71 25.12
C ILE A 14 -30.63 39.22 25.01
N ARG A 15 -30.97 39.80 23.86
CA ARG A 15 -30.95 41.25 23.58
C ARG A 15 -29.57 41.93 23.58
N ALA A 16 -28.49 41.16 23.64
CA ALA A 16 -27.16 41.65 23.31
C ALA A 16 -27.04 41.86 21.78
N ASN A 17 -26.31 42.88 21.34
CA ASN A 17 -25.94 43.02 19.92
C ASN A 17 -24.68 42.22 19.61
N LYS A 18 -23.68 42.31 20.49
CA LYS A 18 -22.40 41.60 20.39
C LYS A 18 -22.10 40.98 21.74
N THR A 19 -21.73 39.71 21.76
CA THR A 19 -21.20 39.07 22.97
C THR A 19 -19.82 38.50 22.67
N VAL A 20 -18.93 38.67 23.64
CA VAL A 20 -17.60 38.05 23.64
C VAL A 20 -17.49 37.28 24.95
N VAL A 21 -17.11 36.01 24.85
CA VAL A 21 -16.84 35.13 25.97
C VAL A 21 -15.41 34.62 25.81
N GLU A 22 -14.58 34.84 26.81
CA GLU A 22 -13.15 34.53 26.75
C GLU A 22 -12.72 33.85 28.05
N ASP A 23 -11.90 32.80 27.94
CA ASP A 23 -11.35 32.04 29.07
C ASP A 23 -12.44 31.57 30.06
N CYS A 24 -13.50 30.99 29.49
CA CYS A 24 -14.67 30.54 30.23
C CYS A 24 -14.98 29.07 30.04
N VAL A 25 -15.77 28.53 30.96
CA VAL A 25 -16.38 27.21 30.89
C VAL A 25 -17.89 27.39 30.81
N ILE A 26 -18.55 26.79 29.84
CA ILE A 26 -20.00 26.80 29.68
C ILE A 26 -20.51 25.38 29.89
N ASN A 27 -21.33 25.19 30.94
CA ASN A 27 -21.98 23.92 31.22
C ASN A 27 -23.46 24.01 30.83
N GLY A 28 -23.91 23.08 30.00
CA GLY A 28 -25.30 22.99 29.56
C GLY A 28 -25.53 23.57 28.16
N GLU A 29 -26.75 23.39 27.63
CA GLU A 29 -27.15 23.85 26.30
C GLU A 29 -27.45 25.35 26.28
N THR A 30 -27.00 26.06 25.24
CA THR A 30 -27.22 27.50 25.12
C THR A 30 -27.45 27.98 23.68
N CYS A 31 -28.24 29.04 23.48
CA CYS A 31 -28.73 29.46 22.16
C CYS A 31 -28.65 30.99 21.92
N TYR A 32 -28.84 31.81 22.95
CA TYR A 32 -28.89 33.28 22.80
C TYR A 32 -27.55 33.93 23.13
N TRP A 33 -26.92 34.57 22.15
CA TRP A 33 -25.58 35.16 22.33
C TRP A 33 -25.38 36.48 21.60
N GLY A 34 -26.27 36.92 20.71
CA GLY A 34 -26.23 38.29 20.22
C GLY A 34 -26.82 38.45 18.83
N TYR A 35 -27.46 39.59 18.57
CA TYR A 35 -28.17 39.85 17.32
C TYR A 35 -27.29 40.24 16.13
N LYS A 36 -26.02 40.57 16.35
CA LYS A 36 -25.04 40.81 15.28
C LYS A 36 -23.91 39.78 15.31
N SER A 37 -23.31 39.56 16.47
CA SER A 37 -22.21 38.60 16.60
C SER A 37 -22.11 37.97 17.98
N ALA A 38 -21.56 36.75 18.01
CA ALA A 38 -21.11 36.06 19.20
C ALA A 38 -19.69 35.52 18.96
N GLU A 39 -18.78 35.77 19.88
CA GLU A 39 -17.39 35.31 19.81
C GLU A 39 -17.02 34.57 21.09
N PHE A 40 -16.48 33.37 20.93
CA PHE A 40 -15.99 32.52 22.01
C PHE A 40 -14.51 32.26 21.79
N LYS A 41 -13.69 32.65 22.75
CA LYS A 41 -12.23 32.48 22.74
C LYS A 41 -11.83 31.60 23.89
N ASN A 42 -10.97 30.61 23.62
CA ASN A 42 -10.42 29.71 24.65
C ASN A 42 -11.50 29.19 25.63
N THR A 43 -12.69 28.92 25.10
CA THR A 43 -13.86 28.59 25.90
C THR A 43 -14.12 27.09 25.84
N THR A 44 -14.32 26.47 27.00
CA THR A 44 -14.71 25.07 27.10
C THR A 44 -16.22 24.93 27.20
N PHE A 45 -16.83 24.16 26.31
CA PHE A 45 -18.24 23.80 26.34
C PHE A 45 -18.41 22.36 26.81
N ASN A 46 -19.23 22.17 27.84
CA ASN A 46 -19.64 20.85 28.32
C ASN A 46 -21.12 20.66 28.02
N ALA A 47 -21.43 19.89 26.97
CA ALA A 47 -22.79 19.63 26.54
C ALA A 47 -23.55 18.80 27.60
N PRO A 48 -24.87 19.04 27.79
CA PRO A 48 -25.69 18.09 28.54
C PRO A 48 -25.85 16.79 27.75
N SER A 49 -26.08 15.68 28.46
CA SER A 49 -26.41 14.40 27.82
C SER A 49 -27.62 14.56 26.90
N GLY A 50 -27.48 14.10 25.67
CA GLY A 50 -28.56 14.13 24.68
C GLY A 50 -28.97 15.54 24.22
N ARG A 51 -28.17 16.58 24.44
CA ARG A 51 -28.46 17.96 24.00
C ARG A 51 -27.24 18.59 23.36
N TYR A 52 -27.43 19.65 22.57
CA TYR A 52 -26.29 20.35 21.98
C TYR A 52 -25.54 21.16 23.03
N ALA A 53 -24.23 21.33 22.87
CA ALA A 53 -23.51 22.34 23.63
C ALA A 53 -24.02 23.73 23.28
N LEU A 54 -24.19 24.00 21.99
CA LEU A 54 -24.60 25.31 21.50
C LEU A 54 -25.43 25.25 20.21
N TRP A 55 -26.40 26.16 20.11
CA TRP A 55 -27.12 26.47 18.88
C TRP A 55 -26.74 27.84 18.34
N THR A 56 -26.46 27.94 17.04
CA THR A 56 -26.11 29.21 16.37
C THR A 56 -27.29 30.19 16.22
N TYR A 57 -28.43 29.84 16.83
CA TYR A 57 -29.78 30.37 16.65
C TYR A 57 -29.91 31.89 16.46
N SER A 58 -29.22 32.70 17.27
CA SER A 58 -29.49 34.14 17.36
C SER A 58 -28.49 35.06 16.63
N SER A 59 -27.33 34.53 16.22
CA SER A 59 -26.21 35.36 15.78
C SER A 59 -25.93 35.19 14.29
N PRO A 60 -26.03 36.27 13.48
CA PRO A 60 -25.59 36.27 12.09
C PRO A 60 -24.13 35.87 11.90
N VAL A 61 -23.26 36.22 12.85
CA VAL A 61 -21.85 35.78 12.85
C VAL A 61 -21.53 35.13 14.18
N MET A 62 -21.05 33.89 14.15
CA MET A 62 -20.59 33.18 15.33
C MET A 62 -19.15 32.72 15.13
N THR A 63 -18.27 33.04 16.08
CA THR A 63 -16.86 32.70 16.00
C THR A 63 -16.44 31.89 17.22
N PHE A 64 -15.81 30.75 16.97
CA PHE A 64 -15.16 29.92 17.97
C PHE A 64 -13.68 29.88 17.63
N ASP A 65 -12.85 30.34 18.56
CA ASP A 65 -11.42 30.40 18.40
C ASP A 65 -10.75 29.76 19.62
N GLY A 66 -9.96 28.71 19.42
CA GLY A 66 -9.32 27.99 20.53
C GLY A 66 -10.29 27.28 21.47
N CYS A 67 -11.54 27.03 21.04
CA CYS A 67 -12.56 26.45 21.92
C CYS A 67 -12.43 24.93 22.04
N THR A 68 -12.84 24.39 23.18
CA THR A 68 -12.93 22.93 23.40
C THR A 68 -14.37 22.52 23.63
N PHE A 69 -14.85 21.50 22.93
CA PHE A 69 -16.20 20.97 23.08
C PHE A 69 -16.14 19.55 23.62
N ASN A 70 -16.79 19.29 24.75
CA ASN A 70 -16.98 17.97 25.32
C ASN A 70 -18.47 17.61 25.20
N ALA A 71 -18.81 16.56 24.45
CA ALA A 71 -20.19 16.20 24.16
C ALA A 71 -20.39 14.70 23.97
N ASP A 72 -21.66 14.27 24.00
CA ASP A 72 -22.06 12.91 23.60
C ASP A 72 -22.88 12.96 22.30
N GLY A 73 -22.19 13.29 21.20
CA GLY A 73 -22.73 13.36 19.84
C GLY A 73 -23.18 14.76 19.42
N ARG A 74 -23.86 15.51 20.29
CA ARG A 74 -24.46 16.82 19.95
C ARG A 74 -23.55 17.98 20.35
N VAL A 75 -22.72 18.44 19.41
CA VAL A 75 -21.74 19.53 19.64
C VAL A 75 -22.36 20.89 19.32
N ILE A 76 -22.32 21.33 18.06
CA ILE A 76 -22.94 22.58 17.61
C ILE A 76 -24.06 22.25 16.61
N ASN A 77 -25.23 22.84 16.82
CA ASN A 77 -26.30 22.84 15.81
C ASN A 77 -26.22 24.13 15.01
N VAL A 78 -25.94 24.02 13.73
CA VAL A 78 -25.95 25.11 12.77
C VAL A 78 -27.35 25.17 12.17
N TYR A 79 -28.23 25.84 12.91
CA TYR A 79 -29.65 25.94 12.60
C TYR A 79 -30.28 27.16 13.30
N THR A 80 -31.22 27.80 12.64
CA THR A 80 -32.07 28.85 13.21
C THR A 80 -33.51 28.66 12.76
N ASP A 81 -34.48 28.94 13.62
CA ASP A 81 -35.89 29.09 13.21
C ASP A 81 -36.22 30.56 12.94
N TYR A 82 -36.01 31.42 13.95
CA TYR A 82 -36.44 32.82 13.89
C TYR A 82 -35.61 33.66 12.92
N GLY A 83 -34.30 33.42 12.83
CA GLY A 83 -33.38 34.07 11.90
C GLY A 83 -33.40 33.48 10.48
N ALA A 84 -34.12 32.38 10.24
CA ALA A 84 -34.14 31.72 8.95
C ALA A 84 -34.68 32.65 7.86
N GLY A 85 -34.03 32.66 6.70
CA GLY A 85 -34.49 33.44 5.54
C GLY A 85 -34.37 34.96 5.68
N LYS A 86 -33.55 35.48 6.61
CA LYS A 86 -33.39 36.93 6.85
C LYS A 86 -32.00 37.48 6.52
N ASN A 87 -30.96 36.67 6.70
CA ASN A 87 -29.57 37.01 6.43
C ASN A 87 -28.75 35.73 6.31
N ASP A 88 -27.56 35.85 5.73
CA ASP A 88 -26.58 34.77 5.80
C ASP A 88 -26.10 34.60 7.25
N ILE A 89 -25.80 33.36 7.61
CA ILE A 89 -25.24 33.01 8.91
C ILE A 89 -23.82 32.49 8.69
N THR A 90 -22.85 33.19 9.25
CA THR A 90 -21.44 32.82 9.19
C THR A 90 -21.01 32.15 10.49
N VAL A 91 -20.38 30.99 10.38
CA VAL A 91 -19.78 30.26 11.51
C VAL A 91 -18.29 30.10 11.26
N ASN A 92 -17.46 30.74 12.09
CA ASN A 92 -16.01 30.58 12.07
C ASN A 92 -15.60 29.59 13.17
N PHE A 93 -14.89 28.52 12.81
CA PHE A 93 -14.48 27.44 13.70
C PHE A 93 -12.98 27.22 13.55
N ASN A 94 -12.20 27.89 14.41
CA ASN A 94 -10.77 28.05 14.26
C ASN A 94 -10.04 27.41 15.45
N ASN A 95 -9.06 26.55 15.17
CA ASN A 95 -8.19 25.97 16.20
C ASN A 95 -8.98 25.34 17.37
N CYS A 96 -10.12 24.74 17.08
CA CYS A 96 -11.01 24.16 18.08
C CYS A 96 -10.73 22.67 18.27
N THR A 97 -11.03 22.16 19.46
CA THR A 97 -10.99 20.73 19.79
C THR A 97 -12.38 20.22 20.10
N VAL A 98 -12.72 19.03 19.59
CA VAL A 98 -14.01 18.38 19.78
C VAL A 98 -13.78 16.97 20.29
N ASN A 99 -14.23 16.74 21.51
CA ASN A 99 -14.25 15.46 22.19
C ASN A 99 -15.70 15.00 22.26
N SER A 100 -16.15 14.29 21.22
CA SER A 100 -17.51 13.78 21.13
C SER A 100 -17.57 12.28 20.88
N SER A 101 -18.61 11.65 21.40
CA SER A 101 -18.99 10.28 21.04
C SER A 101 -19.94 10.24 19.83
N SER A 102 -20.59 9.11 19.57
CA SER A 102 -21.46 8.87 18.41
C SER A 102 -22.75 9.69 18.44
N GLY A 103 -23.29 10.00 17.27
CA GLY A 103 -24.59 10.62 17.08
C GLY A 103 -24.59 11.65 15.93
N LYS A 104 -23.60 12.55 15.89
CA LYS A 104 -23.48 13.65 14.91
C LYS A 104 -22.04 14.12 14.72
N THR A 105 -21.83 14.91 13.67
CA THR A 105 -20.63 15.70 13.40
C THR A 105 -20.48 16.87 14.39
N ALA A 106 -19.29 17.47 14.45
CA ALA A 106 -19.03 18.63 15.29
C ALA A 106 -19.96 19.82 14.95
N LEU A 107 -20.15 20.09 13.66
CA LEU A 107 -21.11 21.05 13.13
C LEU A 107 -22.25 20.30 12.45
N ASN A 108 -23.39 20.12 13.12
CA ASN A 108 -24.57 19.51 12.53
C ASN A 108 -25.44 20.58 11.88
N ILE A 109 -25.60 20.52 10.56
CA ILE A 109 -26.24 21.56 9.74
C ILE A 109 -27.64 21.12 9.33
N ASN A 110 -28.57 22.08 9.30
CA ASN A 110 -29.84 21.95 8.59
C ASN A 110 -30.15 23.26 7.87
N ASP A 111 -30.03 23.25 6.54
CA ASP A 111 -30.19 24.45 5.70
C ASP A 111 -31.54 24.55 4.98
N SER A 112 -32.44 23.61 5.24
CA SER A 112 -33.73 23.47 4.56
C SER A 112 -34.61 24.72 4.62
N ASN A 113 -34.46 25.56 5.65
CA ASN A 113 -35.29 26.73 5.90
C ASN A 113 -34.64 28.07 5.50
N MET A 114 -33.46 28.06 4.87
CA MET A 114 -32.68 29.30 4.66
C MET A 114 -33.18 30.20 3.52
N GLY A 115 -34.15 29.77 2.72
CA GLY A 115 -34.77 30.64 1.69
C GLY A 115 -33.78 31.08 0.61
N SER A 116 -33.47 32.37 0.52
CA SER A 116 -32.46 32.92 -0.42
C SER A 116 -31.08 33.12 0.22
N TYR A 117 -30.94 32.81 1.49
CA TYR A 117 -29.72 33.04 2.29
C TYR A 117 -28.97 31.72 2.53
N LYS A 118 -27.78 31.83 3.10
CA LYS A 118 -26.84 30.71 3.24
C LYS A 118 -26.31 30.55 4.66
N TYR A 119 -25.92 29.32 5.00
CA TYR A 119 -24.92 29.07 6.02
C TYR A 119 -23.53 29.09 5.38
N ILE A 120 -22.62 29.88 5.94
CA ILE A 120 -21.24 30.01 5.47
C ILE A 120 -20.32 29.58 6.62
N LEU A 121 -19.69 28.42 6.49
CA LEU A 121 -18.80 27.87 7.50
C LEU A 121 -17.36 28.10 7.05
N ASN A 122 -16.56 28.70 7.92
CA ASN A 122 -15.11 28.83 7.75
C ASN A 122 -14.43 28.03 8.85
N ILE A 123 -13.75 26.96 8.46
CA ILE A 123 -13.05 26.07 9.37
C ILE A 123 -11.57 26.23 9.10
N SER A 124 -10.76 26.42 10.13
CA SER A 124 -9.31 26.58 9.93
C SER A 124 -8.47 26.04 11.07
N ASN A 125 -7.25 25.64 10.74
CA ASN A 125 -6.24 25.17 11.70
C ASN A 125 -6.76 24.01 12.57
N ILE A 126 -7.42 23.03 11.95
CA ILE A 126 -7.90 21.82 12.64
C ILE A 126 -7.07 20.63 12.19
N SER A 127 -6.39 19.98 13.13
CA SER A 127 -5.73 18.70 12.90
C SER A 127 -6.68 17.52 13.09
N ASP A 128 -6.34 16.38 12.49
CA ASP A 128 -7.19 15.17 12.56
C ASP A 128 -7.34 14.63 13.99
N SER A 129 -6.35 14.88 14.87
CA SER A 129 -6.42 14.46 16.27
C SER A 129 -7.28 15.38 17.13
N GLN A 130 -7.62 16.57 16.65
CA GLN A 130 -8.40 17.55 17.42
C GLN A 130 -9.91 17.28 17.37
N VAL A 131 -10.41 16.45 16.46
CA VAL A 131 -11.85 16.22 16.30
C VAL A 131 -12.17 14.73 16.34
N THR A 132 -12.88 14.35 17.39
CA THR A 132 -13.56 13.06 17.51
C THR A 132 -15.06 13.31 17.54
N ALA A 133 -15.79 12.82 16.54
CA ALA A 133 -17.25 12.89 16.43
C ALA A 133 -17.77 11.78 15.49
N GLU A 134 -19.08 11.75 15.20
CA GLU A 134 -19.57 10.83 14.17
C GLU A 134 -19.25 11.37 12.77
N ARG A 135 -18.74 10.48 11.91
CA ARG A 135 -18.47 10.79 10.51
C ARG A 135 -19.77 10.80 9.72
N ASP A 136 -20.05 11.90 9.05
CA ASP A 136 -21.19 12.00 8.15
C ASP A 136 -20.89 11.30 6.82
N THR A 137 -21.87 10.55 6.32
CA THR A 137 -21.73 9.68 5.14
C THR A 137 -21.85 10.42 3.82
N THR A 138 -22.30 11.67 3.83
CA THR A 138 -22.45 12.50 2.63
C THR A 138 -21.27 13.43 2.46
N THR A 139 -20.83 14.06 3.54
CA THR A 139 -19.67 14.97 3.57
C THR A 139 -18.34 14.25 3.80
N CYS A 140 -18.39 12.97 4.21
CA CYS A 140 -17.24 12.10 4.47
C CYS A 140 -16.27 12.66 5.54
N THR A 141 -16.76 13.43 6.51
CA THR A 141 -15.94 14.02 7.58
C THR A 141 -16.69 14.04 8.91
N GLN A 142 -15.95 14.19 10.01
CA GLN A 142 -16.48 14.41 11.36
C GLN A 142 -16.72 15.91 11.66
N LEU A 143 -16.15 16.82 10.86
CA LEU A 143 -16.18 18.26 11.10
C LEU A 143 -17.58 18.86 10.92
N PHE A 144 -18.24 18.55 9.82
CA PHE A 144 -19.54 19.08 9.48
C PHE A 144 -20.36 18.04 8.75
N GLY A 145 -21.69 18.14 8.82
CA GLY A 145 -22.57 17.17 8.21
C GLY A 145 -24.04 17.55 8.34
N PHE A 146 -24.89 16.80 7.64
CA PHE A 146 -26.34 17.07 7.55
C PHE A 146 -27.16 16.02 8.31
N GLY A 147 -26.51 15.32 9.25
CA GLY A 147 -27.08 14.26 10.06
C GLY A 147 -27.11 12.90 9.36
N GLY A 148 -26.27 12.68 8.34
CA GLY A 148 -26.13 11.44 7.58
C GLY A 148 -27.20 11.21 6.50
N LYS A 149 -26.97 10.20 5.64
CA LYS A 149 -27.84 9.83 4.51
C LYS A 149 -29.33 9.69 4.87
N PHE A 150 -29.64 9.13 6.04
CA PHE A 150 -31.04 8.96 6.48
C PHE A 150 -31.73 10.32 6.71
N ASN A 151 -31.06 11.27 7.37
CA ASN A 151 -31.64 12.59 7.59
C ASN A 151 -31.70 13.41 6.30
N GLU A 152 -30.76 13.26 5.37
CA GLU A 152 -30.86 13.90 4.05
C GLU A 152 -32.07 13.41 3.26
N LEU A 153 -32.29 12.09 3.22
CA LEU A 153 -33.42 11.49 2.50
C LEU A 153 -34.79 11.87 3.10
N VAL A 154 -34.88 11.98 4.43
CA VAL A 154 -36.16 12.16 5.13
C VAL A 154 -36.46 13.61 5.49
N LYS A 155 -35.44 14.43 5.78
CA LYS A 155 -35.60 15.82 6.25
C LYS A 155 -35.09 16.87 5.27
N ASN A 156 -34.42 16.47 4.19
CA ASN A 156 -33.83 17.36 3.19
C ASN A 156 -32.97 18.49 3.81
N SER A 157 -32.18 18.14 4.83
CA SER A 157 -31.32 19.08 5.57
C SER A 157 -30.21 19.70 4.72
N ASN A 158 -29.93 19.11 3.55
CA ASN A 158 -28.97 19.55 2.55
C ASN A 158 -29.71 20.02 1.28
N SER A 159 -30.25 21.23 1.35
CA SER A 159 -31.02 21.88 0.30
C SER A 159 -30.16 22.71 -0.66
N GLY A 160 -28.84 22.71 -0.46
CA GLY A 160 -27.87 23.42 -1.29
C GLY A 160 -27.57 24.86 -0.86
N ARG A 161 -27.90 25.23 0.39
CA ARG A 161 -27.74 26.58 0.95
C ARG A 161 -26.59 26.66 1.95
N THR A 162 -25.67 25.72 1.88
CA THR A 162 -24.49 25.66 2.74
C THR A 162 -23.23 25.80 1.90
N GLU A 163 -22.34 26.68 2.36
CA GLU A 163 -20.99 26.84 1.85
C GLU A 163 -20.01 26.52 2.96
N VAL A 164 -19.04 25.64 2.70
CA VAL A 164 -17.99 25.32 3.67
C VAL A 164 -16.62 25.57 3.06
N ASN A 165 -15.82 26.37 3.76
CA ASN A 165 -14.42 26.61 3.45
C ASN A 165 -13.55 25.97 4.54
N ILE A 166 -12.56 25.16 4.14
CA ILE A 166 -11.54 24.62 5.04
C ILE A 166 -10.20 25.22 4.62
N ASP A 167 -9.55 25.92 5.54
CA ASP A 167 -8.26 26.62 5.32
C ASP A 167 -8.29 27.50 4.05
N GLY A 168 -9.42 28.19 3.83
CA GLY A 168 -9.64 29.08 2.69
C GLY A 168 -10.05 28.39 1.39
N LYS A 169 -10.01 27.04 1.29
CA LYS A 169 -10.47 26.29 0.12
C LYS A 169 -11.96 25.97 0.24
N ARG A 170 -12.74 26.27 -0.80
CA ARG A 170 -14.16 25.87 -0.87
C ARG A 170 -14.26 24.35 -1.04
N VAL A 171 -14.88 23.67 -0.08
CA VAL A 171 -15.00 22.20 -0.07
C VAL A 171 -16.43 21.69 -0.22
N TRP A 172 -17.43 22.54 0.05
CA TRP A 172 -18.84 22.21 -0.09
C TRP A 172 -19.63 23.40 -0.61
N GLU A 173 -20.48 23.19 -1.62
CA GLU A 173 -21.36 24.22 -2.20
C GLU A 173 -22.49 23.55 -3.00
N ASN A 174 -23.65 24.20 -3.13
CA ASN A 174 -24.78 23.73 -3.96
C ASN A 174 -25.23 22.31 -3.60
N GLY A 175 -25.05 21.95 -2.33
CA GLY A 175 -25.40 20.66 -1.75
C GLY A 175 -24.50 19.50 -2.16
N LYS A 176 -23.31 19.81 -2.67
CA LYS A 176 -22.35 18.83 -3.18
C LYS A 176 -20.94 19.11 -2.66
N MET A 177 -20.20 18.02 -2.48
CA MET A 177 -18.77 18.04 -2.23
C MET A 177 -18.03 18.57 -3.46
N GLN A 178 -17.08 19.49 -3.25
CA GLN A 178 -16.28 20.10 -4.32
C GLN A 178 -14.95 19.38 -4.55
N THR A 179 -14.42 18.74 -3.51
CA THR A 179 -13.16 18.01 -3.52
C THR A 179 -13.18 16.96 -2.41
N HIS A 180 -12.53 15.82 -2.61
CA HIS A 180 -12.44 14.77 -1.60
C HIS A 180 -11.24 14.96 -0.65
N ASP A 181 -10.34 15.92 -0.93
CA ASP A 181 -9.02 16.07 -0.28
C ASP A 181 -9.09 16.25 1.25
N TYR A 182 -10.16 16.87 1.75
CA TYR A 182 -10.32 17.18 3.18
C TYR A 182 -10.93 16.03 3.98
N THR A 183 -11.44 15.00 3.31
CA THR A 183 -12.32 13.99 3.90
C THR A 183 -11.55 12.92 4.67
N ASP A 184 -12.24 12.27 5.60
CA ASP A 184 -11.70 11.13 6.34
C ASP A 184 -11.38 9.95 5.40
N GLY A 185 -12.11 9.83 4.28
CA GLY A 185 -11.86 8.81 3.26
C GLY A 185 -10.49 8.97 2.62
N GLU A 186 -10.14 10.20 2.22
CA GLU A 186 -8.83 10.53 1.67
C GLU A 186 -7.74 10.35 2.72
N LYS A 187 -7.92 10.95 3.90
CA LYS A 187 -6.91 10.93 4.97
C LYS A 187 -6.56 9.51 5.44
N LYS A 188 -7.55 8.62 5.50
CA LYS A 188 -7.38 7.22 5.92
C LYS A 188 -7.12 6.25 4.76
N GLN A 189 -7.02 6.76 3.53
CA GLN A 189 -6.82 5.97 2.31
C GLN A 189 -7.79 4.78 2.20
N ASN A 190 -9.05 4.97 2.63
CA ASN A 190 -10.04 3.90 2.69
C ASN A 190 -10.84 3.80 1.38
N PHE A 191 -10.20 3.24 0.35
CA PHE A 191 -10.75 3.12 -1.00
C PHE A 191 -10.75 1.68 -1.49
N THR A 192 -11.71 1.37 -2.36
CA THR A 192 -11.65 0.22 -3.24
C THR A 192 -11.24 0.70 -4.63
N LYS A 193 -10.33 -0.02 -5.29
CA LYS A 193 -9.94 0.23 -6.68
C LYS A 193 -10.64 -0.80 -7.56
N ASP A 194 -11.18 -0.32 -8.66
CA ASP A 194 -11.69 -1.12 -9.76
C ASP A 194 -10.83 -0.79 -10.99
N GLU A 195 -10.13 -1.80 -11.50
CA GLU A 195 -9.14 -1.67 -12.56
C GLU A 195 -9.72 -2.22 -13.85
N GLY A 196 -9.89 -1.36 -14.85
CA GLY A 196 -10.33 -1.78 -16.17
C GLY A 196 -9.23 -2.52 -16.94
N ASP A 197 -9.63 -3.05 -18.10
CA ASP A 197 -8.70 -3.72 -19.02
C ASP A 197 -7.71 -2.72 -19.64
N TRP A 198 -6.50 -3.22 -19.92
CA TRP A 198 -5.48 -2.48 -20.64
C TRP A 198 -5.85 -2.30 -22.11
N THR A 199 -5.66 -1.09 -22.63
CA THR A 199 -5.80 -0.73 -24.04
C THR A 199 -4.45 -0.33 -24.62
N ASP A 200 -4.07 -0.93 -25.73
CA ASP A 200 -2.81 -0.63 -26.44
C ASP A 200 -2.85 0.77 -27.09
N LYS A 201 -1.79 1.57 -26.86
CA LYS A 201 -1.56 2.91 -27.41
C LYS A 201 -0.30 3.01 -28.27
N VAL A 202 0.19 1.89 -28.81
CA VAL A 202 1.40 1.74 -29.63
C VAL A 202 2.70 1.74 -28.82
N ASP A 203 2.95 2.76 -28.01
CA ASP A 203 4.19 2.91 -27.21
C ASP A 203 4.01 2.61 -25.72
N HIS A 204 2.76 2.50 -25.27
CA HIS A 204 2.36 2.16 -23.90
C HIS A 204 0.95 1.57 -23.89
N TYR A 205 0.46 1.23 -22.69
CA TYR A 205 -0.90 0.79 -22.44
C TYR A 205 -1.58 1.78 -21.49
N GLU A 206 -2.89 1.93 -21.65
CA GLU A 206 -3.72 2.72 -20.74
C GLU A 206 -4.87 1.87 -20.19
N ARG A 207 -5.22 2.07 -18.91
CA ARG A 207 -6.45 1.53 -18.32
C ARG A 207 -7.14 2.60 -17.49
N GLU A 208 -8.46 2.49 -17.36
CA GLU A 208 -9.21 3.31 -16.40
C GLU A 208 -9.18 2.64 -15.02
N VAL A 209 -8.78 3.40 -14.00
CA VAL A 209 -8.82 2.95 -12.61
C VAL A 209 -9.81 3.82 -11.86
N THR A 210 -10.90 3.20 -11.39
CA THR A 210 -11.92 3.87 -10.58
C THR A 210 -11.67 3.62 -9.10
N LYS A 211 -11.36 4.69 -8.37
CA LYS A 211 -11.26 4.68 -6.91
C LYS A 211 -12.61 5.04 -6.32
N THR A 212 -13.15 4.18 -5.45
CA THR A 212 -14.39 4.42 -4.72
C THR A 212 -14.12 4.54 -3.23
N CYS A 213 -14.51 5.65 -2.61
CA CYS A 213 -14.39 5.84 -1.17
C CYS A 213 -15.37 4.91 -0.43
N ASN A 214 -14.87 4.03 0.43
CA ASN A 214 -15.69 3.06 1.16
C ASN A 214 -16.59 3.72 2.22
N TYR A 215 -16.35 4.99 2.53
CA TYR A 215 -17.08 5.75 3.54
C TYR A 215 -18.29 6.50 3.01
N CYS A 216 -18.17 7.12 1.84
CA CYS A 216 -19.24 7.94 1.26
C CYS A 216 -19.70 7.45 -0.12
N GLY A 217 -18.89 6.64 -0.81
CA GLY A 217 -19.13 6.19 -2.18
C GLY A 217 -18.66 7.17 -3.26
N TYR A 218 -17.94 8.24 -2.89
CA TYR A 218 -17.34 9.16 -3.85
C TYR A 218 -16.41 8.41 -4.81
N LYS A 219 -16.55 8.65 -6.11
CA LYS A 219 -15.79 7.98 -7.16
C LYS A 219 -14.88 8.96 -7.89
N THR A 220 -13.65 8.54 -8.15
CA THR A 220 -12.72 9.24 -9.03
C THR A 220 -12.14 8.23 -9.99
N THR A 221 -12.20 8.53 -11.28
CA THR A 221 -11.60 7.72 -12.33
C THR A 221 -10.37 8.43 -12.84
N ILE A 222 -9.26 7.70 -12.91
CA ILE A 222 -8.01 8.17 -13.50
C ILE A 222 -7.62 7.24 -14.65
N THR A 223 -6.91 7.78 -15.63
CA THR A 223 -6.22 6.97 -16.64
C THR A 223 -4.84 6.63 -16.09
N GLU A 224 -4.57 5.35 -15.91
CA GLU A 224 -3.27 4.82 -15.51
C GLU A 224 -2.51 4.34 -16.76
N LYS A 225 -1.21 4.64 -16.80
CA LYS A 225 -0.31 4.16 -17.85
C LYS A 225 0.40 2.90 -17.39
N GLY A 226 0.68 2.01 -18.33
CA GLY A 226 1.45 0.81 -18.12
C GLY A 226 2.34 0.49 -19.32
N TYR A 227 3.36 -0.33 -19.08
CA TYR A 227 4.31 -0.76 -20.08
C TYR A 227 4.41 -2.28 -20.08
N LYS A 228 4.61 -2.85 -21.26
CA LYS A 228 4.77 -4.27 -21.47
C LYS A 228 6.16 -4.73 -21.04
N LEU A 229 6.23 -5.81 -20.27
CA LEU A 229 7.44 -6.55 -19.94
C LEU A 229 7.36 -7.93 -20.61
N GLU A 230 8.32 -8.22 -21.48
CA GLU A 230 8.43 -9.47 -22.23
C GLU A 230 9.76 -10.17 -21.94
N TYR A 231 9.74 -11.50 -21.99
CA TYR A 231 10.93 -12.33 -21.88
C TYR A 231 11.16 -13.11 -23.17
N ASP A 232 12.41 -13.20 -23.58
CA ASP A 232 12.89 -14.03 -24.67
C ASP A 232 14.03 -14.88 -24.15
N LEU A 233 13.76 -16.18 -23.96
CA LEU A 233 14.75 -17.11 -23.41
C LEU A 233 15.90 -17.39 -24.39
N ASN A 234 15.81 -16.88 -25.63
CA ASN A 234 16.86 -16.98 -26.64
C ASN A 234 17.34 -18.43 -26.85
N GLY A 235 16.39 -19.36 -26.97
CA GLY A 235 16.65 -20.80 -27.13
C GLY A 235 16.85 -21.58 -25.83
N GLY A 236 16.82 -20.92 -24.67
CA GLY A 236 16.84 -21.60 -23.36
C GLY A 236 15.48 -22.11 -22.92
N ASP A 237 15.49 -22.97 -21.92
CA ASP A 237 14.35 -23.52 -21.22
C ASP A 237 14.01 -22.66 -19.98
N PRO A 238 12.74 -22.64 -19.53
CA PRO A 238 12.33 -21.95 -18.31
C PRO A 238 13.19 -22.36 -17.10
N ALA A 239 13.33 -21.46 -16.13
CA ALA A 239 13.96 -21.81 -14.86
C ALA A 239 13.26 -23.00 -14.21
N GLU A 240 14.04 -23.77 -13.48
CA GLU A 240 13.56 -24.88 -12.69
C GLU A 240 12.48 -24.44 -11.69
N GLY A 241 11.29 -25.03 -11.77
CA GLY A 241 10.14 -24.68 -10.93
C GLY A 241 9.38 -23.41 -11.38
N ALA A 242 9.74 -22.84 -12.53
CA ALA A 242 8.92 -21.82 -13.17
C ALA A 242 7.59 -22.40 -13.64
N ASP A 243 6.51 -21.70 -13.35
CA ASP A 243 5.19 -22.00 -13.89
C ASP A 243 5.00 -21.37 -15.27
N ASP A 244 3.87 -21.68 -15.92
CA ASP A 244 3.51 -21.14 -17.23
C ASP A 244 3.34 -19.61 -17.23
N GLU A 245 3.24 -18.95 -16.07
CA GLU A 245 3.06 -17.50 -15.94
C GLU A 245 4.38 -16.74 -15.74
N THR A 246 5.44 -17.43 -15.31
CA THR A 246 6.71 -16.82 -14.87
C THR A 246 7.36 -15.94 -15.96
N TYR A 247 7.33 -16.40 -17.21
CA TYR A 247 7.92 -15.70 -18.36
C TYR A 247 6.88 -15.13 -19.33
N LYS A 248 5.59 -15.21 -18.99
CA LYS A 248 4.54 -14.62 -19.84
C LYS A 248 4.67 -13.10 -19.86
N GLU A 249 4.30 -12.52 -21.00
CA GLU A 249 4.22 -11.09 -21.13
C GLU A 249 3.21 -10.53 -20.11
N LYS A 250 3.56 -9.40 -19.50
CA LYS A 250 2.67 -8.72 -18.57
C LYS A 250 2.73 -7.21 -18.78
N ILE A 251 1.59 -6.56 -18.59
CA ILE A 251 1.50 -5.10 -18.56
C ILE A 251 1.66 -4.65 -17.12
N VAL A 252 2.62 -3.78 -16.89
CA VAL A 252 2.99 -3.30 -15.57
C VAL A 252 2.70 -1.80 -15.50
N PRO A 253 2.04 -1.28 -14.45
CA PRO A 253 1.88 0.14 -14.22
C PRO A 253 3.20 0.93 -14.29
N GLU A 254 3.12 2.14 -14.83
CA GLU A 254 4.24 3.05 -14.93
C GLU A 254 4.85 3.35 -13.56
N ASN A 255 6.18 3.37 -13.49
CA ASN A 255 6.99 3.54 -12.28
C ASN A 255 6.91 2.42 -11.23
N GLU A 256 6.16 1.35 -11.49
CA GLU A 256 6.15 0.19 -10.61
C GLU A 256 7.47 -0.57 -10.70
N LYS A 257 7.91 -1.09 -9.55
CA LYS A 257 9.10 -1.94 -9.44
C LYS A 257 8.66 -3.39 -9.53
N VAL A 258 9.28 -4.12 -10.45
CA VAL A 258 8.98 -5.53 -10.70
C VAL A 258 10.23 -6.35 -10.48
N GLU A 259 10.11 -7.43 -9.72
CA GLU A 259 11.12 -8.48 -9.65
C GLU A 259 11.12 -9.25 -10.97
N LEU A 260 12.30 -9.37 -11.58
CA LEU A 260 12.46 -10.10 -12.83
C LEU A 260 12.32 -11.60 -12.61
N ALA A 261 11.92 -12.29 -13.67
CA ALA A 261 11.84 -13.74 -13.67
C ALA A 261 13.21 -14.36 -13.37
N PRO A 262 13.25 -15.52 -12.70
CA PRO A 262 14.51 -16.23 -12.43
C PRO A 262 15.31 -16.52 -13.70
N ALA A 263 16.62 -16.71 -13.57
CA ALA A 263 17.47 -17.03 -14.71
C ALA A 263 17.03 -18.35 -15.39
N PRO A 264 16.76 -18.33 -16.71
CA PRO A 264 16.44 -19.54 -17.47
C PRO A 264 17.64 -20.48 -17.56
N THR A 265 17.42 -21.67 -18.09
CA THR A 265 18.47 -22.69 -18.25
C THR A 265 18.73 -22.99 -19.72
N MET A 266 19.97 -23.34 -20.08
CA MET A 266 20.30 -23.82 -21.42
C MET A 266 21.38 -24.90 -21.32
N PRO A 267 21.15 -26.12 -21.82
CA PRO A 267 22.14 -27.20 -21.72
C PRO A 267 23.49 -26.79 -22.31
N GLY A 268 24.54 -26.84 -21.48
CA GLY A 268 25.93 -26.53 -21.88
C GLY A 268 26.32 -25.05 -21.84
N TYR A 269 25.42 -24.15 -21.42
CA TYR A 269 25.68 -22.71 -21.34
C TYR A 269 25.32 -22.13 -19.98
N PHE A 270 26.01 -21.06 -19.59
CA PHE A 270 25.66 -20.22 -18.45
C PHE A 270 24.76 -19.09 -18.89
N PHE A 271 23.70 -18.86 -18.13
CA PHE A 271 23.02 -17.58 -18.17
C PHE A 271 23.99 -16.48 -17.69
N HIS A 272 24.21 -15.48 -18.54
CA HIS A 272 25.02 -14.32 -18.20
C HIS A 272 24.12 -13.23 -17.60
N TYR A 273 23.20 -12.69 -18.41
CA TYR A 273 22.29 -11.62 -18.02
C TYR A 273 21.09 -11.54 -18.96
N TRP A 274 20.06 -10.80 -18.55
CA TRP A 274 19.00 -10.30 -19.41
C TRP A 274 19.49 -9.04 -20.12
N ASP A 275 19.47 -9.05 -21.44
CA ASP A 275 19.70 -7.88 -22.27
C ASP A 275 18.37 -7.13 -22.48
N GLY A 276 18.30 -5.88 -22.02
CA GLY A 276 17.14 -5.01 -22.14
C GLY A 276 17.32 -3.89 -23.17
N THR A 277 16.34 -3.02 -23.24
CA THR A 277 16.40 -1.82 -24.10
C THR A 277 17.51 -0.86 -23.66
N GLU A 278 18.13 -0.19 -24.63
CA GLU A 278 19.19 0.82 -24.44
C GLU A 278 20.51 0.31 -23.81
N GLY A 279 20.81 -0.99 -23.92
CA GLY A 279 22.07 -1.56 -23.39
C GLY A 279 22.07 -1.73 -21.88
N ASN A 280 20.88 -1.82 -21.27
CA ASN A 280 20.73 -2.18 -19.87
C ASN A 280 20.83 -3.70 -19.70
N PHE A 281 21.68 -4.15 -18.79
CA PHE A 281 21.88 -5.57 -18.48
C PHE A 281 21.42 -5.89 -17.06
N TYR A 282 20.64 -6.96 -16.88
CA TYR A 282 20.09 -7.37 -15.59
C TYR A 282 20.53 -8.78 -15.20
N GLY A 283 21.09 -8.94 -14.01
CA GLY A 283 21.43 -10.25 -13.44
C GLY A 283 20.22 -10.96 -12.79
N ASP A 284 20.48 -11.99 -11.98
CA ASP A 284 19.46 -12.73 -11.22
C ASP A 284 19.87 -12.89 -9.74
N PRO A 285 19.11 -12.37 -8.75
CA PRO A 285 17.85 -11.63 -8.90
C PRO A 285 18.07 -10.17 -9.29
N ALA A 286 17.10 -9.59 -10.00
CA ALA A 286 17.10 -8.17 -10.33
C ALA A 286 15.69 -7.57 -10.29
N THR A 287 15.64 -6.25 -10.15
CA THR A 287 14.39 -5.48 -10.23
C THR A 287 14.49 -4.44 -11.31
N ILE A 288 13.39 -4.22 -12.03
CA ILE A 288 13.25 -3.17 -13.04
C ILE A 288 12.17 -2.19 -12.60
N LYS A 289 12.37 -0.91 -12.88
CA LYS A 289 11.33 0.11 -12.76
C LYS A 289 10.78 0.40 -14.15
N MET A 290 9.51 0.14 -14.39
CA MET A 290 8.93 0.21 -15.73
C MET A 290 8.68 1.67 -16.17
N THR A 291 9.37 2.09 -17.22
CA THR A 291 9.23 3.44 -17.83
C THR A 291 9.03 3.39 -19.35
N ALA A 292 9.15 2.21 -19.96
CA ALA A 292 8.94 1.95 -21.37
C ALA A 292 8.68 0.46 -21.58
N ASN A 293 8.08 0.09 -22.72
CA ASN A 293 7.98 -1.30 -23.13
C ASN A 293 9.38 -1.92 -23.18
N THR A 294 9.56 -3.04 -22.48
CA THR A 294 10.87 -3.67 -22.29
C THR A 294 10.78 -5.14 -22.65
N LYS A 295 11.61 -5.55 -23.61
CA LYS A 295 11.85 -6.95 -23.93
C LYS A 295 13.22 -7.35 -23.38
N LEU A 296 13.24 -8.37 -22.52
CA LEU A 296 14.44 -8.92 -21.91
C LEU A 296 14.84 -10.20 -22.65
N THR A 297 16.03 -10.21 -23.23
CA THR A 297 16.56 -11.37 -23.96
C THR A 297 17.68 -12.03 -23.18
N ALA A 298 17.57 -13.33 -22.92
CA ALA A 298 18.61 -14.08 -22.21
C ALA A 298 19.89 -14.14 -23.04
N GLN A 299 21.03 -13.83 -22.41
CA GLN A 299 22.35 -13.97 -22.99
C GLN A 299 23.10 -15.14 -22.35
N TRP A 300 23.81 -15.88 -23.19
CA TRP A 300 24.42 -17.17 -22.85
C TRP A 300 25.92 -17.15 -23.14
N GLY A 301 26.70 -17.87 -22.35
CA GLY A 301 28.12 -18.14 -22.63
C GLY A 301 28.53 -19.55 -22.23
N GLU A 302 29.50 -20.12 -22.94
CA GLU A 302 30.03 -21.48 -22.66
C GLU A 302 30.85 -21.51 -21.37
N GLU A 303 31.42 -20.37 -21.00
CA GLU A 303 32.15 -20.18 -19.76
C GLU A 303 31.30 -19.40 -18.77
N PRO A 304 31.47 -19.66 -17.47
CA PRO A 304 30.90 -18.80 -16.46
C PRO A 304 31.43 -17.38 -16.71
N PRO A 305 30.56 -16.36 -16.66
CA PRO A 305 30.93 -14.99 -16.97
C PRO A 305 32.14 -14.55 -16.14
N GLU A 306 33.13 -13.92 -16.79
CA GLU A 306 34.39 -13.52 -16.18
C GLU A 306 34.16 -12.54 -15.02
N VAL A 307 34.72 -12.90 -13.86
CA VAL A 307 34.67 -12.11 -12.64
C VAL A 307 35.92 -11.22 -12.61
N PRO A 308 35.82 -9.88 -12.59
CA PRO A 308 36.97 -9.05 -12.28
C PRO A 308 37.37 -9.25 -10.81
N ASP A 309 38.68 -9.32 -10.55
CA ASP A 309 39.24 -9.51 -9.21
C ASP A 309 38.58 -8.57 -8.18
N THR A 310 38.08 -9.16 -7.09
CA THR A 310 37.49 -8.38 -6.00
C THR A 310 38.59 -7.63 -5.23
N PRO A 311 38.38 -6.35 -4.86
CA PRO A 311 39.32 -5.66 -3.99
C PRO A 311 39.27 -6.28 -2.59
N GLU A 312 40.42 -6.67 -2.06
CA GLU A 312 40.59 -7.14 -0.69
C GLU A 312 40.12 -6.07 0.31
N GLY A 313 38.94 -6.25 0.89
CA GLY A 313 38.37 -5.36 1.89
C GLY A 313 37.55 -6.13 2.94
N PRO A 314 37.72 -5.86 4.25
CA PRO A 314 37.15 -6.69 5.30
C PRO A 314 35.67 -6.35 5.56
N GLY A 315 34.80 -7.36 5.54
CA GLY A 315 33.41 -7.19 5.99
C GLY A 315 32.42 -8.29 5.56
N CYS A 316 32.78 -9.58 5.65
CA CYS A 316 31.77 -10.65 5.54
C CYS A 316 31.06 -10.82 6.91
N CYS A 317 29.73 -10.76 6.88
CA CYS A 317 28.79 -11.27 7.88
C CYS A 317 28.46 -10.37 9.10
N GLY A 318 27.90 -9.19 8.84
CA GLY A 318 26.95 -8.53 9.74
C GLY A 318 25.61 -8.38 9.01
N GLU A 319 24.50 -8.75 9.67
CA GLU A 319 23.11 -8.78 9.15
C GLU A 319 22.91 -8.10 7.79
N VAL A 320 22.97 -8.90 6.72
CA VAL A 320 22.81 -8.42 5.36
C VAL A 320 21.32 -8.09 5.15
N THR A 321 20.94 -6.86 5.52
CA THR A 321 19.90 -6.15 4.79
C THR A 321 20.36 -6.13 3.35
N ALA A 322 19.62 -6.82 2.48
CA ALA A 322 19.89 -6.92 1.06
C ALA A 322 20.35 -5.54 0.54
N VAL A 323 21.63 -5.41 0.21
CA VAL A 323 22.12 -4.28 -0.57
C VAL A 323 21.52 -4.52 -1.95
N ILE A 324 20.30 -4.03 -2.10
CA ILE A 324 19.66 -3.78 -3.38
C ILE A 324 20.66 -2.92 -4.13
N ILE A 325 21.35 -3.51 -5.11
CA ILE A 325 22.04 -2.74 -6.15
C ILE A 325 20.91 -2.08 -6.94
N ALA A 326 20.49 -0.94 -6.44
CA ALA A 326 19.58 -0.05 -7.11
C ALA A 326 20.33 0.54 -8.32
N ALA A 327 19.65 0.50 -9.46
CA ALA A 327 20.04 1.05 -10.75
C ALA A 327 21.13 0.25 -11.47
N GLY A 328 20.72 -0.39 -12.56
CA GLY A 328 21.64 -1.01 -13.52
C GLY A 328 22.70 -0.01 -13.96
N THR A 329 23.93 -0.48 -14.08
CA THR A 329 24.92 0.16 -14.98
C THR A 329 26.06 -0.78 -15.38
N THR A 330 26.40 -1.86 -14.68
CA THR A 330 27.44 -2.78 -15.20
C THR A 330 27.30 -4.23 -14.70
N VAL A 331 27.53 -5.16 -15.63
CA VAL A 331 27.84 -6.59 -15.45
C VAL A 331 28.80 -6.82 -14.26
N VAL A 332 29.73 -5.89 -14.05
CA VAL A 332 30.76 -5.87 -12.99
C VAL A 332 30.20 -5.94 -11.55
N GLY A 333 29.10 -5.25 -11.23
CA GLY A 333 28.57 -5.21 -9.85
C GLY A 333 27.85 -6.50 -9.41
N TYR A 334 27.22 -7.19 -10.36
CA TYR A 334 26.49 -8.44 -10.12
C TYR A 334 27.43 -9.62 -9.78
N TYR A 335 28.56 -9.74 -10.48
CA TYR A 335 29.52 -10.81 -10.25
C TYR A 335 30.35 -10.61 -8.98
N ALA A 336 30.71 -9.36 -8.66
CA ALA A 336 31.34 -9.04 -7.38
C ALA A 336 30.45 -9.42 -6.18
N GLY A 337 29.13 -9.18 -6.26
CA GLY A 337 28.18 -9.53 -5.19
C GLY A 337 27.96 -11.04 -5.03
N THR A 338 27.84 -11.79 -6.12
CA THR A 338 27.63 -13.24 -6.08
C THR A 338 28.85 -14.01 -5.58
N GLU A 339 30.07 -13.56 -5.88
CA GLU A 339 31.29 -14.14 -5.31
C GLU A 339 31.44 -13.84 -3.81
N LEU A 340 31.03 -12.64 -3.39
CA LEU A 340 30.89 -12.29 -1.97
C LEU A 340 29.92 -13.24 -1.27
N PHE A 341 28.78 -13.57 -1.88
CA PHE A 341 27.83 -14.53 -1.33
C PHE A 341 28.38 -15.96 -1.33
N ARG A 342 29.06 -16.41 -2.39
CA ARG A 342 29.73 -17.72 -2.44
C ARG A 342 30.69 -17.87 -1.26
N ASN A 343 31.55 -16.88 -1.06
CA ASN A 343 32.53 -16.86 0.01
C ASN A 343 31.88 -16.72 1.40
N CYS A 344 30.90 -15.82 1.59
CA CYS A 344 30.25 -15.66 2.89
C CYS A 344 29.41 -16.89 3.30
N TYR A 345 28.86 -17.66 2.35
CA TYR A 345 28.12 -18.91 2.63
C TYR A 345 28.97 -20.19 2.51
N GLY A 346 30.26 -20.06 2.18
CA GLY A 346 31.20 -21.18 2.12
C GLY A 346 30.98 -22.14 0.94
N LEU A 347 30.35 -21.71 -0.14
CA LEU A 347 30.05 -22.56 -1.29
C LEU A 347 31.33 -22.82 -2.13
N PRO A 348 31.72 -24.09 -2.42
CA PRO A 348 33.00 -24.40 -3.07
C PRO A 348 33.16 -23.83 -4.48
N TYR A 349 32.12 -23.92 -5.30
CA TYR A 349 32.05 -23.35 -6.65
C TYR A 349 30.57 -23.22 -7.07
N TRP A 350 30.30 -22.50 -8.16
CA TRP A 350 28.96 -22.44 -8.73
C TRP A 350 28.72 -23.66 -9.64
N PRO A 351 27.85 -24.61 -9.27
CA PRO A 351 27.62 -25.80 -10.07
C PRO A 351 26.92 -25.43 -11.38
N ARG A 352 27.37 -26.05 -12.47
CA ARG A 352 26.91 -25.74 -13.82
C ARG A 352 25.58 -26.41 -14.14
N ASN A 353 25.33 -27.57 -13.53
CA ASN A 353 24.17 -28.41 -13.77
C ASN A 353 23.81 -29.23 -12.53
N ARG A 354 22.73 -29.99 -12.62
CA ARG A 354 22.23 -30.85 -11.54
C ARG A 354 23.26 -31.89 -11.10
N SER A 355 24.04 -32.45 -12.03
CA SER A 355 25.11 -33.39 -11.69
C SER A 355 26.15 -32.76 -10.77
N GLU A 356 26.64 -31.57 -11.12
CA GLU A 356 27.64 -30.88 -10.32
C GLU A 356 27.10 -30.40 -8.98
N LEU A 357 25.84 -29.95 -8.94
CA LEU A 357 25.21 -29.58 -7.67
C LEU A 357 25.09 -30.82 -6.77
N ALA A 358 24.60 -31.94 -7.31
CA ALA A 358 24.45 -33.18 -6.54
C ALA A 358 25.78 -33.69 -6.00
N LEU A 359 26.80 -33.78 -6.87
CA LEU A 359 28.15 -34.22 -6.46
C LEU A 359 28.73 -33.28 -5.40
N MET A 360 28.66 -31.97 -5.58
CA MET A 360 29.15 -31.00 -4.60
C MET A 360 28.49 -31.15 -3.23
N LEU A 361 27.16 -31.29 -3.17
CA LEU A 361 26.43 -31.44 -1.91
C LEU A 361 26.73 -32.78 -1.24
N TRP A 362 26.81 -33.84 -2.03
CA TRP A 362 27.07 -35.20 -1.55
C TRP A 362 28.49 -35.38 -1.04
N GLU A 363 29.48 -34.82 -1.75
CA GLU A 363 30.87 -34.82 -1.32
C GLU A 363 31.08 -33.99 -0.04
N ASP A 364 30.43 -32.83 0.07
CA ASP A 364 30.48 -32.03 1.30
C ASP A 364 29.84 -32.76 2.49
N ALA A 365 28.84 -33.61 2.25
CA ALA A 365 28.19 -34.42 3.28
C ALA A 365 28.96 -35.70 3.67
N ASP A 366 30.21 -35.85 3.23
CA ASP A 366 31.06 -37.04 3.43
C ASP A 366 30.52 -38.31 2.74
N ARG A 367 29.91 -38.14 1.56
CA ARG A 367 29.46 -39.21 0.65
C ARG A 367 28.55 -40.25 1.34
N PRO A 368 27.44 -39.83 1.96
CA PRO A 368 26.50 -40.73 2.61
C PRO A 368 25.85 -41.67 1.59
N MET A 369 25.68 -42.95 1.95
CA MET A 369 25.00 -43.89 1.07
C MET A 369 23.51 -43.54 0.99
N PRO A 370 22.91 -43.39 -0.21
CA PRO A 370 21.46 -43.19 -0.34
C PRO A 370 20.68 -44.41 0.15
N GLU A 371 19.42 -44.19 0.54
CA GLU A 371 18.53 -45.29 0.98
C GLU A 371 18.10 -46.17 -0.20
N SER A 372 17.83 -45.56 -1.35
CA SER A 372 17.43 -46.26 -2.56
C SER A 372 18.64 -46.83 -3.30
N THR A 373 18.54 -48.11 -3.70
CA THR A 373 19.53 -48.78 -4.56
C THR A 373 19.20 -48.68 -6.04
N LEU A 374 18.10 -48.01 -6.40
CA LEU A 374 17.68 -47.83 -7.79
C LEU A 374 18.56 -46.81 -8.50
N LEU A 375 18.97 -47.12 -9.73
CA LEU A 375 19.77 -46.22 -10.56
C LEU A 375 18.86 -45.39 -11.46
N TYR A 376 19.22 -44.12 -11.68
CA TYR A 376 18.55 -43.29 -12.67
C TYR A 376 18.93 -43.76 -14.08
N PRO A 377 17.95 -43.95 -14.99
CA PRO A 377 18.17 -44.46 -16.34
C PRO A 377 18.87 -43.45 -17.27
N ASP A 378 18.91 -42.17 -16.89
CA ASP A 378 19.54 -41.08 -17.63
C ASP A 378 20.92 -40.67 -17.07
N ILE A 379 21.45 -41.43 -16.11
CA ILE A 379 22.85 -41.40 -15.67
C ILE A 379 23.51 -42.72 -16.07
N GLY A 380 24.79 -42.71 -16.44
CA GLY A 380 25.54 -43.93 -16.75
C GLY A 380 25.52 -44.95 -15.60
N GLN A 381 25.71 -46.22 -15.92
CA GLN A 381 25.69 -47.34 -14.96
C GLN A 381 27.03 -48.08 -14.90
N GLU A 382 28.07 -47.47 -15.45
CA GLU A 382 29.44 -47.98 -15.34
C GLU A 382 30.03 -47.56 -13.98
N GLU A 383 31.10 -48.24 -13.54
CA GLU A 383 31.74 -47.98 -12.23
C GLU A 383 32.12 -46.51 -12.04
N GLN A 384 32.50 -45.82 -13.13
CA GLN A 384 32.84 -44.40 -13.13
C GLN A 384 31.65 -43.44 -12.88
N ASP A 385 30.42 -43.89 -13.14
CA ASP A 385 29.20 -43.09 -13.02
C ASP A 385 28.47 -43.31 -11.69
N MET A 386 28.90 -44.30 -10.90
CA MET A 386 28.27 -44.69 -9.65
C MET A 386 28.29 -43.58 -8.60
N ASP A 387 29.35 -42.78 -8.54
CA ASP A 387 29.42 -41.61 -7.65
C ASP A 387 28.29 -40.61 -7.97
N LEU A 388 28.02 -40.35 -9.25
CA LEU A 388 26.93 -39.46 -9.66
C LEU A 388 25.55 -40.09 -9.39
N GLN A 389 25.40 -41.42 -9.58
CA GLN A 389 24.17 -42.13 -9.22
C GLN A 389 23.85 -41.97 -7.71
N HIS A 390 24.84 -42.18 -6.86
CA HIS A 390 24.68 -42.05 -5.41
C HIS A 390 24.39 -40.62 -4.99
N ALA A 391 25.13 -39.65 -5.54
CA ALA A 391 24.92 -38.23 -5.27
C ALA A 391 23.53 -37.74 -5.70
N ALA A 392 23.09 -38.13 -6.91
CA ALA A 392 21.77 -37.80 -7.43
C ALA A 392 20.65 -38.34 -6.55
N ARG A 393 20.74 -39.61 -6.14
CA ARG A 393 19.74 -40.24 -5.25
C ARG A 393 19.70 -39.58 -3.89
N TRP A 394 20.85 -39.40 -3.26
CA TRP A 394 20.93 -38.77 -1.95
C TRP A 394 20.37 -37.35 -1.96
N ALA A 395 20.69 -36.56 -2.99
CA ALA A 395 20.20 -35.20 -3.13
C ALA A 395 18.68 -35.13 -3.36
N MET A 396 18.09 -36.11 -4.07
CA MET A 396 16.65 -36.19 -4.29
C MET A 396 15.90 -36.68 -3.04
N GLU A 397 16.40 -37.71 -2.36
CA GLU A 397 15.85 -38.25 -1.11
C GLU A 397 15.78 -37.19 0.00
N ASN A 398 16.77 -36.31 0.05
CA ASN A 398 16.83 -35.20 1.01
C ASN A 398 16.18 -33.91 0.48
N GLU A 399 15.50 -33.98 -0.66
CA GLU A 399 14.82 -32.86 -1.31
C GLU A 399 15.73 -31.61 -1.46
N LEU A 400 17.02 -31.83 -1.70
CA LEU A 400 18.00 -30.77 -1.93
C LEU A 400 17.88 -30.22 -3.34
N ILE A 401 17.52 -31.09 -4.27
CA ILE A 401 17.28 -30.81 -5.68
C ILE A 401 15.80 -31.16 -5.97
N PRO A 402 15.04 -30.35 -6.72
CA PRO A 402 13.63 -30.63 -6.96
C PRO A 402 13.45 -31.80 -7.94
N ASP A 403 12.33 -32.49 -7.79
CA ASP A 403 11.91 -33.50 -8.75
C ASP A 403 11.31 -32.86 -10.01
N LEU A 404 11.76 -33.30 -11.18
CA LEU A 404 11.32 -32.81 -12.50
C LEU A 404 10.44 -33.82 -13.24
N ASN A 405 10.16 -34.97 -12.62
CA ASN A 405 9.24 -35.96 -13.19
C ASN A 405 7.80 -35.46 -12.99
N TRP A 406 7.20 -34.96 -14.07
CA TRP A 406 5.85 -34.38 -14.05
C TRP A 406 4.71 -35.41 -14.11
N ASP A 407 5.03 -36.66 -14.46
CA ASP A 407 4.08 -37.76 -14.62
C ASP A 407 4.12 -38.67 -13.39
N ASP A 408 3.11 -38.52 -12.52
CA ASP A 408 2.96 -39.25 -11.26
C ASP A 408 2.60 -40.73 -11.45
N SER A 409 2.33 -41.16 -12.68
CA SER A 409 2.05 -42.55 -13.02
C SER A 409 3.30 -43.39 -13.31
N ARG A 410 4.48 -42.76 -13.42
CA ARG A 410 5.75 -43.46 -13.64
C ARG A 410 6.21 -44.22 -12.40
N THR A 411 6.78 -45.40 -12.62
CA THR A 411 7.40 -46.16 -11.53
C THR A 411 8.74 -45.53 -11.14
N GLU A 412 9.22 -45.83 -9.93
CA GLU A 412 10.50 -45.30 -9.41
C GLU A 412 11.72 -45.65 -10.29
N GLU A 413 11.60 -46.75 -11.05
CA GLU A 413 12.57 -47.25 -12.03
C GLU A 413 12.61 -46.42 -13.32
N GLU A 414 11.53 -45.69 -13.63
CA GLU A 414 11.36 -44.87 -14.84
C GLU A 414 11.64 -43.38 -14.60
N MET A 415 11.80 -42.98 -13.34
CA MET A 415 12.12 -41.60 -12.97
C MET A 415 13.50 -41.20 -13.47
N LYS A 416 13.63 -39.97 -13.97
CA LYS A 416 14.88 -39.39 -14.50
C LYS A 416 15.45 -38.34 -13.55
N PHE A 417 16.77 -38.18 -13.55
CA PHE A 417 17.45 -37.16 -12.74
C PHE A 417 17.68 -35.83 -13.48
N TYR A 418 17.78 -35.86 -14.81
CA TYR A 418 18.12 -34.74 -15.68
C TYR A 418 19.51 -34.14 -15.40
N PRO A 419 20.59 -34.94 -15.48
CA PRO A 419 21.93 -34.57 -15.02
C PRO A 419 22.50 -33.28 -15.64
N THR A 420 22.16 -33.03 -16.91
CA THR A 420 22.70 -31.90 -17.69
C THR A 420 21.90 -30.61 -17.55
N TYR A 421 20.75 -30.62 -16.85
CA TYR A 421 19.94 -29.42 -16.67
C TYR A 421 20.69 -28.41 -15.81
N ALA A 422 20.73 -27.16 -16.26
CA ALA A 422 21.45 -26.11 -15.56
C ALA A 422 20.75 -25.77 -14.23
N VAL A 423 21.54 -25.35 -13.25
CA VAL A 423 21.06 -24.98 -11.92
C VAL A 423 21.32 -23.49 -11.72
N SER A 424 20.29 -22.73 -11.31
CA SER A 424 20.46 -21.31 -11.02
C SER A 424 21.29 -21.09 -9.76
N ARG A 425 21.97 -19.94 -9.66
CA ARG A 425 22.78 -19.60 -8.47
C ARG A 425 21.94 -19.52 -7.20
N ALA A 426 20.71 -19.02 -7.29
CA ALA A 426 19.77 -19.00 -6.18
C ALA A 426 19.44 -20.43 -5.70
N ARG A 427 19.23 -21.36 -6.63
CA ARG A 427 18.95 -22.77 -6.32
C ARG A 427 20.16 -23.46 -5.69
N ALA A 428 21.35 -23.25 -6.25
CA ALA A 428 22.59 -23.78 -5.68
C ALA A 428 22.80 -23.30 -4.24
N LEU A 429 22.56 -22.01 -3.96
CA LEU A 429 22.69 -21.45 -2.62
C LEU A 429 21.62 -21.99 -1.64
N TYR A 430 20.39 -22.14 -2.12
CA TYR A 430 19.29 -22.72 -1.34
C TYR A 430 19.60 -24.17 -0.96
N ALA A 431 19.98 -24.99 -1.95
CA ALA A 431 20.33 -26.39 -1.76
C ALA A 431 21.54 -26.55 -0.82
N TRP A 432 22.57 -25.72 -0.98
CA TRP A 432 23.73 -25.67 -0.09
C TRP A 432 23.34 -25.38 1.35
N ARG A 433 22.54 -24.34 1.60
CA ARG A 433 22.06 -24.03 2.97
C ARG A 433 21.23 -25.16 3.56
N LYS A 434 20.39 -25.82 2.76
CA LYS A 434 19.61 -26.97 3.21
C LYS A 434 20.52 -28.14 3.58
N ALA A 435 21.52 -28.45 2.75
CA ALA A 435 22.52 -29.49 3.05
C ALA A 435 23.34 -29.17 4.31
N GLN A 436 23.79 -27.92 4.50
CA GLN A 436 24.50 -27.52 5.72
C GLN A 436 23.65 -27.67 6.98
N LYS A 437 22.32 -27.47 6.90
CA LYS A 437 21.41 -27.72 8.02
C LYS A 437 21.27 -29.22 8.32
N LEU A 438 21.15 -30.05 7.28
CA LEU A 438 21.10 -31.51 7.46
C LEU A 438 22.36 -32.04 8.19
N LYS A 439 23.53 -31.48 7.92
CA LYS A 439 24.78 -31.81 8.62
C LYS A 439 24.81 -31.37 10.09
N GLN A 440 24.03 -30.35 10.47
CA GLN A 440 23.95 -29.87 11.86
C GLN A 440 22.93 -30.67 12.69
N ASP A 441 21.92 -31.24 12.02
CA ASP A 441 20.83 -32.00 12.63
C ASP A 441 21.11 -33.52 12.67
N ALA A 442 22.14 -34.00 11.96
CA ALA A 442 22.66 -35.38 11.97
C ALA A 442 23.67 -35.60 13.10
#